data_AF-A0A7N0U9S4-F1
#
_entry.id   AF-A0A7N0U9S4-F1
#
_cell.length_a   1.000
_cell.length_b   1.000
_cell.length_c   1.000
_cell.angle_alpha   90.00
_cell.angle_beta   90.00
_cell.angle_gamma   90.00
#
_symmetry.space_group_name_H-M   'P 1'
#
loop_
_entity.id
_entity.type
_entity.pdbx_description
1 polymer ?
#
loop_
_entity_poly.entity_id
_entity_poly.type
_entity_poly.pdbx_seq_one_letter_code
_entity_poly.pdbx_strand_id
1 'polypeptide(L)'
;ADHLRDVFGHMGLSDKDIVALSGGHTLGRCHRERSGFEGAWTSNPLIFDNSYFKEILSGEKEGLIQLPSDKALLEDPVFRPLVEKYAQV
;
A
#
# COMPACT_ATOMS: atom_id res chain seq x y z
N ALA A 1 4.82 -9.89 -5.83
CA ALA A 1 5.67 -8.70 -6.06
C ALA A 1 6.12 -8.53 -7.52
N ASP A 2 6.19 -9.61 -8.31
CA ASP A 2 6.77 -9.60 -9.66
C ASP A 2 6.23 -8.50 -10.57
N HIS A 3 4.90 -8.35 -10.67
CA HIS A 3 4.32 -7.30 -11.50
C HIS A 3 4.65 -5.88 -11.02
N LEU A 4 4.80 -5.65 -9.71
CA LEU A 4 5.25 -4.37 -9.18
C LEU A 4 6.69 -4.08 -9.61
N ARG A 5 7.58 -5.07 -9.52
CA ARG A 5 8.98 -4.91 -9.98
C ARG A 5 9.08 -4.73 -11.49
N ASP A 6 8.23 -5.42 -12.26
CA ASP A 6 8.17 -5.26 -13.71
C ASP A 6 7.82 -3.81 -14.08
N VAL A 7 6.69 -3.30 -13.59
CA VAL A 7 6.21 -1.94 -13.90
C VAL A 7 7.14 -0.87 -13.36
N PHE A 8 7.45 -0.89 -12.07
CA PHE A 8 8.26 0.17 -11.45
C PHE A 8 9.75 0.04 -11.81
N GLY A 9 10.24 -1.18 -12.04
CA GLY A 9 11.60 -1.41 -12.52
C GLY A 9 11.82 -0.85 -13.92
N HIS A 10 10.82 -0.94 -14.82
CA HIS A 10 10.85 -0.25 -16.11
C HIS A 10 10.93 1.28 -15.99
N MET A 11 10.48 1.84 -14.87
CA MET A 11 10.61 3.27 -14.55
C MET A 11 11.95 3.62 -13.88
N GLY A 12 12.83 2.64 -13.65
CA GLY A 12 14.12 2.82 -12.97
C GLY A 12 14.00 2.98 -11.45
N LEU A 13 12.88 2.55 -10.86
CA LEU A 13 12.61 2.68 -9.42
C LEU A 13 13.02 1.42 -8.66
N SER A 14 13.53 1.61 -7.45
CA SER A 14 13.99 0.54 -6.58
C SER A 14 12.85 -0.07 -5.74
N ASP A 15 13.11 -1.23 -5.13
CA ASP A 15 12.18 -1.85 -4.17
C ASP A 15 11.77 -0.90 -3.04
N LYS A 16 12.68 -0.03 -2.60
CA LYS A 16 12.39 1.01 -1.60
C LYS A 16 11.40 2.04 -2.10
N ASP A 17 11.55 2.45 -3.35
CA ASP A 17 10.69 3.46 -3.99
C ASP A 17 9.28 2.89 -4.21
N ILE A 18 9.18 1.63 -4.62
CA ILE A 18 7.89 0.92 -4.77
C ILE A 18 7.11 0.98 -3.45
N VAL A 19 7.72 0.51 -2.35
CA VAL A 19 7.03 0.47 -1.05
C VAL A 19 6.71 1.88 -0.54
N ALA A 20 7.62 2.84 -0.72
CA ALA A 20 7.37 4.22 -0.32
C ALA A 20 6.22 4.86 -1.11
N LEU A 21 6.15 4.65 -2.42
CA LEU A 21 5.10 5.18 -3.29
C LEU A 21 3.75 4.50 -3.04
N SER A 22 3.72 3.20 -2.72
CA SER A 22 2.51 2.51 -2.27
C SER A 22 1.89 3.19 -1.04
N GLY A 23 2.73 3.78 -0.17
CA GLY A 23 2.29 4.63 0.94
C GLY A 23 1.41 5.81 0.55
N GLY A 24 1.39 6.21 -0.72
CA GLY A 24 0.47 7.22 -1.25
C GLY A 24 -1.01 6.86 -1.05
N HIS A 25 -1.33 5.57 -0.95
CA HIS A 25 -2.68 5.09 -0.59
C HIS A 25 -3.12 5.49 0.82
N THR A 26 -2.25 6.06 1.65
CA THR A 26 -2.68 6.71 2.91
C THR A 26 -3.74 7.79 2.67
N LEU A 27 -3.73 8.40 1.47
CA LEU A 27 -4.73 9.34 0.99
C LEU A 27 -5.73 8.68 0.04
N GLY A 28 -6.96 9.15 0.13
CA GLY A 28 -8.03 8.83 -0.80
C GLY A 28 -8.68 7.47 -0.56
N ARG A 29 -9.36 7.00 -1.61
CA ARG A 29 -10.16 5.77 -1.59
C ARG A 29 -10.33 5.21 -3.00
N CYS A 30 -10.64 3.93 -3.06
CA CYS A 30 -11.18 3.31 -4.25
C CYS A 30 -12.66 3.67 -4.43
N HIS A 31 -13.08 3.65 -5.70
CA HIS A 31 -14.44 3.93 -6.15
C HIS A 31 -14.88 2.85 -7.14
N ARG A 32 -15.98 2.15 -6.83
CA ARG A 32 -16.42 0.97 -7.58
C ARG A 32 -16.62 1.26 -9.07
N GLU A 33 -17.11 2.45 -9.42
CA GLU A 33 -17.35 2.86 -10.81
C GLU A 33 -16.07 3.15 -11.61
N ARG A 34 -14.90 3.19 -10.97
CA ARG A 34 -13.60 3.47 -11.61
C ARG A 34 -12.74 2.22 -11.72
N SER A 35 -12.43 1.60 -10.58
CA SER A 35 -11.50 0.46 -10.52
C SER A 35 -12.18 -0.88 -10.23
N GLY A 36 -13.48 -0.88 -9.91
CA GLY A 36 -14.20 -2.05 -9.40
C GLY A 36 -14.00 -2.33 -7.91
N PHE A 37 -13.07 -1.61 -7.25
CA PHE A 37 -12.82 -1.67 -5.81
C PHE A 37 -13.50 -0.52 -5.07
N GLU A 38 -13.80 -0.69 -3.78
CA GLU A 38 -14.50 0.32 -2.97
C GLU A 38 -13.91 0.41 -1.56
N GLY A 39 -13.72 1.63 -1.05
CA GLY A 39 -13.26 1.87 0.32
C GLY A 39 -11.92 2.62 0.40
N ALA A 40 -11.64 3.17 1.58
CA ALA A 40 -10.39 3.86 1.89
C ALA A 40 -9.38 2.89 2.52
N TRP A 41 -8.08 3.17 2.40
CA TRP A 41 -7.05 2.39 3.09
C TRP A 41 -6.86 2.80 4.54
N THR A 42 -7.24 4.03 4.90
CA THR A 42 -7.05 4.59 6.24
C THR A 42 -8.36 5.20 6.74
N SER A 43 -8.51 5.30 8.07
CA SER A 43 -9.66 5.96 8.68
C SER A 43 -9.71 7.47 8.43
N ASN A 44 -8.57 8.09 8.09
CA ASN A 44 -8.44 9.52 7.81
C ASN A 44 -7.87 9.74 6.38
N PRO A 45 -8.64 9.50 5.32
CA PRO A 45 -8.13 9.47 3.94
C PRO A 45 -7.73 10.84 3.37
N LEU A 46 -7.77 11.90 4.17
CA LEU A 46 -7.34 13.25 3.80
C LEU A 46 -6.09 13.70 4.57
N ILE A 47 -5.49 12.83 5.39
CA ILE A 47 -4.30 13.11 6.18
C ILE A 47 -3.14 12.31 5.61
N PHE A 48 -2.05 13.00 5.28
CA PHE A 48 -0.84 12.35 4.84
C PHE A 48 0.02 11.96 6.05
N ASP A 49 -0.02 10.68 6.39
CA ASP A 49 0.75 10.07 7.47
C ASP A 49 1.16 8.63 7.09
N ASN A 50 1.72 7.88 8.04
CA ASN A 50 2.09 6.48 7.83
C ASN A 50 0.99 5.46 8.17
N SER A 51 -0.27 5.91 8.30
CA SER A 51 -1.39 5.04 8.68
C SER A 51 -1.58 3.90 7.68
N TYR A 52 -1.37 4.10 6.37
CA TYR A 52 -1.39 3.02 5.37
C TYR A 52 -0.58 1.79 5.81
N PHE A 53 0.69 1.99 6.21
CA PHE A 53 1.57 0.87 6.59
C PHE A 53 1.09 0.18 7.88
N LYS A 54 0.58 0.97 8.83
CA LYS A 54 0.00 0.46 10.09
C LYS A 54 -1.25 -0.38 9.82
N GLU A 55 -2.13 0.09 8.93
CA GLU A 55 -3.37 -0.58 8.58
C GLU A 55 -3.12 -1.91 7.86
N ILE A 56 -2.24 -1.94 6.83
CA ILE A 56 -1.98 -3.19 6.10
C ILE A 56 -1.31 -4.26 6.98
N LEU A 57 -0.45 -3.88 7.92
CA LEU A 57 0.16 -4.82 8.88
C LEU A 57 -0.83 -5.39 9.90
N SER A 58 -1.87 -4.61 10.24
CA SER A 58 -2.87 -5.02 11.24
C SER A 58 -3.92 -6.00 10.71
N GLY A 59 -3.89 -6.30 9.40
CA GLY A 59 -4.86 -7.17 8.74
C GLY A 59 -6.11 -6.43 8.26
N GLU A 60 -7.06 -7.17 7.69
CA GLU A 60 -8.30 -6.62 7.15
C GLU A 60 -9.23 -6.11 8.27
N LYS A 61 -9.81 -4.93 8.05
CA LYS A 61 -10.77 -4.30 8.97
C LYS A 61 -12.02 -3.91 8.20
N GLU A 62 -13.17 -4.00 8.86
CA GLU A 62 -14.43 -3.53 8.29
C GLU A 62 -14.33 -2.04 7.93
N GLY A 63 -14.74 -1.68 6.71
CA GLY A 63 -14.71 -0.31 6.21
C GLY A 63 -13.38 0.13 5.59
N LEU A 64 -12.30 -0.64 5.72
CA LEU A 64 -11.01 -0.38 5.06
C LEU A 64 -10.73 -1.40 3.96
N ILE A 65 -10.02 -0.97 2.92
CA ILE A 65 -9.62 -1.82 1.81
C ILE A 65 -8.13 -2.14 1.84
N GLN A 66 -7.80 -3.35 1.38
CA GLN A 66 -6.46 -3.72 0.95
C GLN A 66 -6.54 -4.39 -0.42
N LEU A 67 -5.89 -3.82 -1.44
CA LEU A 67 -5.83 -4.41 -2.76
C LEU A 67 -4.88 -5.62 -2.76
N PRO A 68 -5.01 -6.53 -3.73
CA PRO A 68 -4.04 -7.62 -3.92
C PRO A 68 -2.60 -7.11 -4.03
N SER A 69 -2.39 -5.93 -4.64
CA SER A 69 -1.06 -5.29 -4.73
C SER A 69 -0.51 -4.83 -3.38
N ASP A 70 -1.38 -4.38 -2.45
CA ASP A 70 -0.95 -3.98 -1.10
C ASP A 70 -0.53 -5.21 -0.30
N LYS A 71 -1.31 -6.31 -0.40
CA LYS A 71 -0.99 -7.59 0.25
C LYS A 71 0.31 -8.20 -0.26
N ALA A 72 0.59 -8.05 -1.56
CA ALA A 72 1.84 -8.49 -2.16
C ALA A 72 3.09 -7.81 -1.55
N LEU A 73 2.96 -6.66 -0.89
CA LEU A 73 4.05 -6.03 -0.15
C LEU A 73 4.38 -6.77 1.16
N LEU A 74 3.40 -7.46 1.75
CA LEU A 74 3.56 -8.20 3.01
C LEU A 74 4.10 -9.62 2.81
N GLU A 75 3.94 -10.16 1.60
CA GLU A 75 4.36 -11.51 1.21
C GLU A 75 5.79 -11.55 0.68
N ASP A 76 6.30 -10.41 0.20
CA ASP A 76 7.64 -10.33 -0.39
C ASP A 76 8.73 -10.08 0.66
N PRO A 77 9.83 -10.86 0.66
CA PRO A 77 10.87 -10.79 1.69
C PRO A 77 11.69 -9.50 1.68
N VAL A 78 11.67 -8.72 0.59
CA VAL A 78 12.37 -7.43 0.49
C VAL A 78 11.42 -6.28 0.81
N PHE A 79 10.16 -6.35 0.38
CA PHE A 79 9.17 -5.30 0.65
C PHE A 79 8.71 -5.28 2.10
N ARG A 80 8.48 -6.45 2.71
CA ARG A 80 7.92 -6.53 4.07
C ARG A 80 8.76 -5.79 5.11
N PRO A 81 10.11 -5.92 5.17
CA PRO A 81 10.92 -5.14 6.10
C PRO A 81 10.80 -3.62 5.91
N LEU A 82 10.53 -3.15 4.68
CA LEU A 82 10.31 -1.73 4.40
C LEU A 82 8.93 -1.27 4.89
N VAL A 83 7.89 -2.10 4.71
CA VAL A 83 6.55 -1.85 5.27
C VAL A 83 6.62 -1.74 6.79
N GLU A 84 7.27 -2.70 7.45
CA GLU A 84 7.47 -2.70 8.91
C GLU A 84 8.25 -1.47 9.37
N LYS A 85 9.29 -1.08 8.64
CA LYS A 85 10.06 0.14 8.90
C LYS A 85 9.20 1.39 8.81
N TYR A 86 8.40 1.55 7.77
CA TYR A 86 7.58 2.76 7.60
C TYR A 86 6.41 2.85 8.58
N ALA A 87 5.93 1.71 9.11
CA ALA A 87 4.92 1.69 10.15
C ALA A 87 5.42 2.16 11.54
N GLN A 88 6.73 2.12 11.78
CA GLN A 88 7.33 2.48 13.09
C GLN A 88 7.65 3.97 13.25
N VAL A 89 7.63 4.75 12.17
CA VAL A 89 7.99 6.18 12.17
C VAL A 89 6.89 7.05 12.79
#